data_AF-A0A090QM55-F1
#
_entry.id   AF-A0A090QM55-F1
#
_cell.length_a   1.000
_cell.length_b   1.000
_cell.length_c   1.000
_cell.angle_alpha   90.00
_cell.angle_beta   90.00
_cell.angle_gamma   90.00
#
_symmetry.space_group_name_H-M   'P 1'
#
loop_
_entity.id
_entity.type
_entity.pdbx_description
1 polymer ?
#
loop_
_entity_poly.entity_id
_entity_poly.type
_entity_poly.pdbx_seq_one_letter_code
_entity_poly.pdbx_strand_id
1 'polypeptide(L)'
;MHLDLTFLFDDAVTAAIILLTVIFFVFFFIREFWSTYQEKKRLDEILRIKEESKDNTVDAQKLSKNQFVWLTDHLLFNRTQDTFHIEAKDGQWLTKSPITQMIPMFDASRYKMVPALLTSIGITGTF
;
A
#
# COMPACT_ATOMS: atom_id res chain seq x y z
N MET A 1 32.73 -16.58 21.32
CA MET A 1 31.43 -17.27 21.21
C MET A 1 31.21 -17.53 19.73
N HIS A 2 31.78 -18.62 19.21
CA HIS A 2 31.54 -19.05 17.84
C HIS A 2 30.14 -19.67 17.82
N LEU A 3 29.21 -19.02 17.13
CA LEU A 3 27.95 -19.66 16.77
C LEU A 3 28.31 -20.71 15.71
N ASP A 4 28.49 -21.96 16.14
CA ASP A 4 28.65 -23.09 15.23
C ASP A 4 27.34 -23.27 14.46
N LEU A 5 27.26 -22.64 13.29
CA LEU A 5 26.16 -22.81 12.32
C LEU A 5 25.89 -24.30 12.04
N THR A 6 26.91 -25.14 12.15
CA THR A 6 26.84 -26.60 12.04
C THR A 6 25.80 -27.22 12.98
N PHE A 7 25.61 -26.72 14.21
CA PHE A 7 24.63 -27.29 15.14
C PHE A 7 23.17 -27.05 14.70
N LEU A 8 22.90 -25.97 13.96
CA LEU A 8 21.55 -25.66 13.45
C LEU A 8 21.15 -26.53 12.25
N PHE A 9 22.12 -27.15 11.58
CA PHE A 9 21.91 -27.98 10.39
C PHE A 9 22.22 -29.47 10.62
N ASP A 10 22.58 -29.87 11.83
CA ASP A 10 22.94 -31.25 12.18
C ASP A 10 21.70 -32.17 12.24
N ASP A 11 20.56 -31.62 12.68
CA ASP A 11 19.26 -32.26 12.56
C ASP A 11 18.53 -31.79 11.29
N ALA A 12 18.34 -32.73 10.36
CA ALA A 12 17.68 -32.49 9.07
C ALA A 12 16.27 -31.90 9.22
N VAL A 13 15.55 -32.23 10.29
CA VAL A 13 14.20 -31.69 10.55
C VAL A 13 14.29 -30.22 10.95
N THR A 14 15.17 -29.91 11.91
CA THR A 14 15.43 -28.53 12.36
C THR A 14 15.92 -27.65 11.21
N ALA A 15 16.86 -28.14 10.40
CA ALA A 15 17.33 -27.49 9.18
C ALA A 15 16.20 -27.16 8.20
N ALA A 16 15.29 -28.12 7.97
CA ALA A 16 14.16 -27.95 7.06
C ALA A 16 13.17 -26.88 7.55
N ILE A 17 12.88 -26.86 8.86
CA ILE A 17 11.98 -25.85 9.46
C ILE A 17 12.59 -24.45 9.34
N ILE A 18 13.89 -24.29 9.61
CA ILE A 18 14.59 -23.01 9.49
C ILE A 18 14.55 -22.53 8.03
N LEU A 19 14.90 -23.41 7.09
CA LEU A 19 14.90 -23.08 5.67
C LEU A 19 13.51 -22.65 5.18
N LEU A 20 12.47 -23.42 5.56
CA LEU A 20 11.09 -23.12 5.21
C LEU A 20 10.65 -21.76 5.77
N THR A 21 11.00 -21.48 7.02
CA THR A 21 10.70 -20.20 7.69
C THR A 21 11.34 -19.03 6.94
N VAL A 22 12.61 -19.16 6.56
CA VAL A 22 13.33 -18.13 5.81
C VAL A 22 12.69 -17.90 4.44
N ILE A 23 12.30 -18.98 3.73
CA ILE A 23 11.64 -18.88 2.43
C ILE A 23 10.31 -18.12 2.55
N PHE A 24 9.47 -18.49 3.52
CA PHE A 24 8.21 -17.78 3.75
C PHE A 24 8.42 -16.33 4.12
N PHE A 25 9.37 -16.05 5.02
CA PHE A 25 9.71 -14.69 5.40
C PHE A 25 10.13 -13.84 4.20
N VAL A 26 11.06 -14.34 3.39
CA VAL A 26 11.52 -13.63 2.18
C VAL A 26 10.38 -13.42 1.19
N PHE A 27 9.54 -14.43 0.98
CA PHE A 27 8.38 -14.32 0.10
C PHE A 27 7.40 -13.23 0.57
N PHE A 28 7.00 -13.25 1.84
CA PHE A 28 6.09 -12.25 2.40
C PHE A 28 6.73 -10.86 2.42
N PHE A 29 8.03 -10.77 2.69
CA PHE A 29 8.77 -9.51 2.68
C PHE A 29 8.79 -8.88 1.28
N ILE A 30 9.15 -9.64 0.24
CA ILE A 30 9.17 -9.15 -1.14
C ILE A 30 7.77 -8.73 -1.59
N ARG A 31 6.76 -9.54 -1.26
CA ARG A 31 5.35 -9.22 -1.58
C ARG A 31 4.91 -7.93 -0.89
N GLU A 32 5.23 -7.75 0.38
CA GLU A 32 4.86 -6.55 1.14
C GLU A 32 5.60 -5.31 0.63
N PHE A 33 6.89 -5.46 0.33
CA PHE A 33 7.70 -4.40 -0.26
C PHE A 33 7.10 -3.94 -1.60
N TRP A 34 6.75 -4.89 -2.47
CA TRP A 34 6.14 -4.60 -3.76
C TRP A 34 4.77 -3.93 -3.62
N SER A 35 3.93 -4.43 -2.70
CA SER A 35 2.62 -3.82 -2.41
C SER A 35 2.79 -2.37 -1.93
N THR A 36 3.71 -2.13 -1.00
CA THR A 36 4.00 -0.79 -0.47
C THR A 36 4.52 0.14 -1.56
N TYR A 37 5.40 -0.36 -2.43
CA TYR A 37 5.94 0.41 -3.54
C TYR A 37 4.84 0.83 -4.53
N GLN A 38 3.92 -0.09 -4.87
CA GLN A 38 2.79 0.22 -5.74
C GLN A 38 1.86 1.27 -5.12
N GLU A 39 1.55 1.18 -3.83
CA GLU A 39 0.69 2.18 -3.17
C GLU A 39 1.35 3.56 -3.06
N LYS A 40 2.66 3.60 -2.79
CA LYS A 40 3.42 4.87 -2.86
C LYS A 40 3.35 5.49 -4.25
N LYS A 41 3.59 4.69 -5.30
CA LYS A 41 3.49 5.15 -6.67
C LYS A 41 2.08 5.67 -7.01
N ARG A 42 1.03 5.01 -6.51
CA ARG A 42 -0.36 5.44 -6.70
C ARG A 42 -0.64 6.78 -6.02
N LEU A 43 -0.13 6.98 -4.81
CA LEU A 43 -0.21 8.27 -4.11
C LEU A 43 0.51 9.38 -4.87
N ASP A 44 1.72 9.12 -5.38
CA ASP A 44 2.47 10.08 -6.18
C ASP A 44 1.74 10.44 -7.48
N GLU A 45 1.10 9.47 -8.13
CA GLU A 45 0.24 9.71 -9.31
C GLU A 45 -0.96 10.61 -8.98
N ILE A 46 -1.57 10.47 -7.80
CA ILE A 46 -2.67 11.33 -7.36
C ILE A 46 -2.17 12.74 -7.03
N LEU A 47 -1.04 12.86 -6.35
CA LEU A 47 -0.43 14.16 -6.00
C LEU A 47 -0.11 14.97 -7.26
N ARG A 48 0.35 14.31 -8.33
CA ARG A 48 0.60 14.95 -9.63
C ARG A 48 -0.64 15.62 -10.22
N ILE A 49 -1.86 15.15 -9.94
CA ILE A 49 -3.09 15.82 -10.40
C ILE A 49 -3.12 17.26 -9.89
N LYS A 50 -2.72 17.48 -8.63
CA LYS A 50 -2.69 18.82 -8.02
C LYS A 50 -1.55 19.67 -8.57
N GLU A 51 -0.39 19.09 -8.83
CA GLU A 51 0.75 19.80 -9.42
C GLU A 51 0.51 20.23 -10.87
N GLU A 52 -0.17 19.38 -11.65
CA GLU A 52 -0.48 19.63 -13.05
C GLU A 52 -1.75 20.48 -13.24
N SER A 53 -2.58 20.59 -12.20
CA SER A 53 -3.74 21.48 -12.21
C SER A 53 -3.32 22.94 -12.27
N LYS A 54 -3.93 23.70 -13.16
CA LYS A 54 -3.81 25.16 -13.19
C LYS A 54 -5.14 25.75 -12.77
N ASP A 55 -5.10 26.60 -11.74
CA ASP A 55 -6.28 27.33 -11.26
C ASP A 55 -7.46 26.40 -10.95
N ASN A 56 -7.19 25.32 -10.21
CA ASN A 56 -8.16 24.25 -9.86
C ASN A 56 -8.84 23.57 -11.06
N THR A 57 -8.31 23.75 -12.27
CA THR A 57 -8.82 23.13 -13.49
C THR A 57 -7.93 21.96 -13.89
N VAL A 58 -8.57 20.82 -14.15
CA VAL A 58 -7.92 19.58 -14.56
C VAL A 58 -8.48 19.15 -15.91
N ASP A 59 -7.59 18.91 -16.88
CA ASP A 59 -7.95 18.44 -18.21
C ASP A 59 -8.22 16.93 -18.18
N ALA A 60 -9.42 16.52 -18.58
CA ALA A 60 -9.83 15.12 -18.56
C ALA A 60 -8.96 14.24 -19.47
N GLN A 61 -8.41 14.80 -20.55
CA GLN A 61 -7.61 14.06 -21.52
C GLN A 61 -6.19 13.76 -21.03
N LYS A 62 -5.71 14.51 -20.04
CA LYS A 62 -4.37 14.33 -19.45
C LYS A 62 -4.36 13.35 -18.28
N LEU A 63 -5.53 13.04 -17.72
CA LEU A 63 -5.64 12.13 -16.60
C LEU A 63 -5.46 10.68 -17.04
N SER A 64 -4.64 9.96 -16.29
CA SER A 64 -4.62 8.50 -16.36
C SER A 64 -5.97 7.94 -15.87
N LYS A 65 -6.31 6.71 -16.29
CA LYS A 65 -7.56 6.05 -15.85
C LYS A 65 -7.71 6.03 -14.32
N ASN A 66 -6.62 5.79 -13.59
CA ASN A 66 -6.63 5.74 -12.14
C ASN A 66 -6.86 7.11 -11.51
N GLN A 67 -6.23 8.15 -12.06
CA GLN A 67 -6.40 9.54 -11.63
C GLN A 67 -7.83 10.02 -11.89
N PHE A 68 -8.39 9.69 -13.05
CA PHE A 68 -9.77 10.00 -13.41
C PHE A 68 -10.76 9.40 -12.42
N VAL A 69 -10.67 8.08 -12.18
CA VAL A 69 -11.56 7.38 -11.23
C VAL A 69 -11.43 7.98 -9.82
N TRP A 70 -10.21 8.20 -9.35
CA TRP A 70 -9.98 8.81 -8.03
C TRP A 70 -10.58 10.21 -7.94
N LEU A 71 -10.40 11.06 -8.94
CA LEU A 71 -10.98 12.41 -8.98
C LEU A 71 -12.51 12.33 -8.94
N THR A 72 -13.09 11.48 -9.78
CA THR A 72 -14.55 11.35 -9.85
C THR A 72 -15.17 10.76 -8.60
N ASP A 73 -14.43 9.93 -7.85
CA ASP A 73 -14.94 9.25 -6.65
C ASP A 73 -14.76 10.08 -5.38
N HIS A 74 -13.77 10.99 -5.34
CA HIS A 74 -13.40 11.66 -4.09
C HIS A 74 -13.54 13.19 -4.10
N LEU A 75 -13.47 13.85 -5.26
CA LEU A 75 -13.49 15.31 -5.35
C LEU A 75 -14.87 15.86 -5.73
N LEU A 76 -15.15 17.08 -5.25
CA LEU A 76 -16.24 17.91 -5.75
C LEU A 76 -15.75 18.67 -6.97
N PHE A 77 -16.41 18.46 -8.10
CA PHE A 77 -16.04 19.08 -9.37
C PHE A 77 -17.27 19.49 -10.16
N ASN A 78 -17.12 20.55 -10.94
CA ASN A 78 -18.03 20.96 -11.98
C ASN A 78 -17.40 20.62 -13.34
N ARG A 79 -18.15 19.94 -14.21
CA ARG A 79 -17.66 19.56 -15.53
C ARG A 79 -18.01 20.63 -16.55
N THR A 80 -16.99 21.17 -17.21
CA THR A 80 -17.15 22.11 -18.32
C THR A 80 -16.50 21.49 -19.55
N GLN A 81 -17.32 20.94 -20.46
CA GLN A 81 -16.87 20.22 -21.67
C GLN A 81 -15.84 19.11 -21.34
N ASP A 82 -14.56 19.38 -21.63
CA ASP A 82 -13.42 18.48 -21.46
C ASP A 82 -12.56 18.78 -20.22
N THR A 83 -12.99 19.73 -19.40
CA THR A 83 -12.28 20.14 -18.19
C THR A 83 -13.12 19.90 -16.94
N PHE A 84 -12.44 19.51 -15.86
CA PHE A 84 -12.97 19.42 -14.51
C PHE A 84 -12.51 20.63 -13.72
N HIS A 85 -13.45 21.45 -13.28
CA HIS A 85 -13.19 22.52 -12.35
C HIS A 85 -13.43 22.03 -10.93
N ILE A 86 -12.37 21.82 -10.16
CA ILE A 86 -12.44 21.32 -8.79
C ILE A 86 -12.86 22.47 -7.87
N GLU A 87 -13.83 22.22 -6.99
CA GLU A 87 -14.22 23.21 -6.00
C GLU A 87 -13.15 23.34 -4.92
N ALA A 88 -12.76 24.57 -4.61
CA ALA A 88 -11.75 24.86 -3.61
C ALA A 88 -12.26 25.88 -2.60
N LYS A 89 -11.91 25.68 -1.32
CA LYS A 89 -12.13 26.62 -0.23
C LYS A 89 -10.81 26.87 0.47
N ASP A 90 -10.45 28.13 0.66
CA ASP A 90 -9.19 28.54 1.31
C ASP A 90 -7.93 27.89 0.67
N GLY A 91 -7.94 27.71 -0.66
CA GLY A 91 -6.85 27.07 -1.40
C GLY A 91 -6.76 25.54 -1.24
N GLN A 92 -7.75 24.91 -0.61
CA GLN A 92 -7.84 23.46 -0.43
C GLN A 92 -9.00 22.89 -1.26
N TRP A 93 -8.76 21.75 -1.92
CA TRP A 93 -9.80 21.07 -2.70
C TRP A 93 -10.84 20.45 -1.79
N LEU A 94 -12.10 20.66 -2.15
CA LEU A 94 -13.23 20.10 -1.45
C LEU A 94 -13.44 18.64 -1.87
N THR A 95 -13.66 17.81 -0.86
CA THR A 95 -13.77 16.36 -1.01
C THR A 95 -15.20 15.96 -0.65
N LYS A 96 -15.78 15.01 -1.39
CA LYS A 96 -17.10 14.44 -1.07
C LYS A 96 -17.01 13.19 -0.21
N SER A 97 -15.84 12.56 -0.17
CA SER A 97 -15.55 11.37 0.63
C SER A 97 -14.70 11.72 1.85
N PRO A 98 -14.85 11.00 2.97
CA PRO A 98 -13.91 11.08 4.09
C PRO A 98 -12.46 10.88 3.65
N ILE A 99 -11.53 11.64 4.25
CA ILE A 99 -10.08 11.56 3.93
C ILE A 99 -9.54 10.14 4.07
N THR A 100 -10.06 9.36 5.03
CA THR A 100 -9.68 7.96 5.25
C THR A 100 -9.98 7.04 4.07
N GLN A 101 -10.92 7.42 3.19
CA GLN A 101 -11.26 6.69 1.97
C GLN A 101 -10.48 7.19 0.74
N MET A 102 -9.82 8.34 0.84
CA MET A 102 -9.04 8.93 -0.25
C MET A 102 -7.60 8.40 -0.31
N ILE A 103 -7.12 7.90 0.83
CA ILE A 103 -5.83 7.22 0.94
C ILE A 103 -5.99 5.75 0.55
N PRO A 104 -4.97 5.14 -0.07
CA PRO A 104 -5.01 3.72 -0.38
C PRO A 104 -5.25 2.90 0.89
N MET A 105 -6.18 1.93 0.80
CA MET A 105 -6.55 1.09 1.93
C MET A 105 -5.36 0.26 2.38
N PHE A 106 -4.86 0.55 3.59
CA PHE A 106 -3.93 -0.32 4.25
C PHE A 106 -4.69 -1.51 4.84
N ASP A 107 -4.51 -2.68 4.24
CA ASP A 107 -5.14 -3.91 4.69
C ASP A 107 -4.47 -4.40 5.99
N ALA A 108 -4.94 -3.87 7.12
CA ALA A 108 -4.46 -4.22 8.46
C ALA A 108 -4.65 -5.72 8.78
N SER A 109 -5.48 -6.46 8.02
CA SER A 109 -5.66 -7.90 8.21
C SER A 109 -4.44 -8.71 7.79
N ARG A 110 -3.60 -8.19 6.87
CA ARG A 110 -2.36 -8.87 6.42
C ARG A 110 -1.37 -9.09 7.54
N TYR A 111 -1.33 -8.17 8.50
CA TYR A 111 -0.43 -8.23 9.65
C TYR A 111 -0.89 -9.23 10.72
N LYS A 112 -2.15 -9.69 10.68
CA LYS A 112 -2.66 -10.71 11.61
C LYS A 112 -2.20 -12.13 11.25
N MET A 113 -1.84 -12.37 9.99
CA MET A 113 -1.43 -13.70 9.53
C MET A 113 -0.01 -14.08 9.97
N VAL A 114 0.88 -13.11 10.15
CA VAL A 114 2.27 -13.38 10.56
C VAL A 114 2.35 -13.91 12.00
N PRO A 115 1.70 -13.30 13.01
CA PRO A 115 1.62 -13.87 14.34
C PRO A 115 0.93 -15.24 14.37
N ALA A 116 -0.16 -15.40 13.62
CA ALA A 116 -0.90 -16.68 13.57
C ALA A 116 -0.07 -17.83 13.00
N LEU A 117 0.75 -17.56 11.98
CA LEU A 117 1.69 -18.53 11.40
C LEU A 117 2.82 -18.89 12.39
N LEU A 118 3.36 -17.89 13.11
CA LEU A 118 4.40 -18.13 14.11
C LEU A 118 3.85 -18.91 15.33
N THR A 119 2.57 -18.69 15.67
CA THR A 119 1.88 -19.44 16.71
C THR A 119 1.58 -20.87 16.27
N SER A 120 1.17 -21.10 15.01
CA SER A 120 0.90 -22.46 14.50
C SER A 120 2.15 -23.34 14.37
N ILE A 121 3.34 -22.73 14.24
CA ILE A 121 4.64 -23.42 14.23
C ILE A 121 5.19 -23.59 15.67
N GLY A 122 4.49 -23.07 16.69
CA GLY A 122 4.88 -23.22 18.10
C GLY A 122 6.05 -22.33 18.54
N ILE A 123 6.47 -21.37 17.70
CA ILE A 123 7.59 -20.46 17.98
C ILE A 123 7.13 -19.28 18.85
N THR A 124 5.88 -18.83 18.71
CA THR A 124 5.30 -17.80 19.57
C THR A 124 4.21 -18.41 20.45
N GLY A 125 4.62 -18.79 21.67
CA GLY A 125 3.69 -18.99 22.77
C GLY A 125 2.89 -17.71 23.00
N THR A 126 1.58 -17.89 23.22
CA THR A 126 0.65 -16.83 23.60
C THR A 126 1.21 -16.06 24.80
N PHE A 127 1.60 -14.81 24.57
CA PHE A 127 1.68 -13.79 25.61
C PHE A 127 0.50 -12.85 25.45
#